data_AF-W7YCP6-F1
#
_entry.id   AF-W7YCP6-F1
#
_cell.length_a   1.000
_cell.length_b   1.000
_cell.length_c   1.000
_cell.angle_alpha   90.00
_cell.angle_beta   90.00
_cell.angle_gamma   90.00
#
_symmetry.space_group_name_H-M   'P 1'
#
loop_
_entity.id
_entity.type
_entity.pdbx_description
1 polymer ?
#
loop_
_entity_poly.entity_id
_entity_poly.type
_entity_poly.pdbx_seq_one_letter_code
_entity_poly.pdbx_strand_id
1 'polypeptide(L)'
;MKPKNNAQIRFAYALFALSLVSAALVGVLSVFFFIRTAQAELALIGSKTQEYDRINACQIEMIGRIDTLYNYMQMLNSSEKINDVLLQKTISNKKMTLLNALNQIPEDDSYLFRKLTKQVNTFLNVNDSIRLLAIEERLAKEELTRCIEDNKQLVRKLSIGGIQINK
;
A
#
# COMPACT_ATOMS: atom_id res chain seq x y z
N MET A 1 -8.94 -19.85 -89.14
CA MET A 1 -8.22 -21.05 -88.67
C MET A 1 -8.05 -20.95 -87.15
N LYS A 2 -8.56 -21.92 -86.36
CA LYS A 2 -8.33 -21.93 -84.90
C LYS A 2 -7.00 -22.63 -84.63
N PRO A 3 -6.12 -22.08 -83.77
CA PRO A 3 -4.82 -22.68 -83.50
C PRO A 3 -5.01 -24.07 -82.87
N LYS A 4 -4.22 -25.05 -83.30
CA LYS A 4 -4.29 -26.46 -82.86
C LYS A 4 -4.15 -26.62 -81.34
N ASN A 5 -3.56 -25.61 -80.67
CA ASN A 5 -3.33 -25.58 -79.23
C ASN A 5 -4.33 -24.74 -78.40
N ASN A 6 -5.46 -24.33 -78.99
CA ASN A 6 -6.46 -23.47 -78.35
C ASN A 6 -7.00 -24.03 -77.03
N ALA A 7 -7.08 -25.36 -76.87
CA ALA A 7 -7.55 -26.00 -75.65
C ALA A 7 -6.57 -25.80 -74.47
N GLN A 8 -5.26 -25.96 -74.69
CA GLN A 8 -4.25 -25.75 -73.64
C GLN A 8 -4.15 -24.28 -73.24
N ILE A 9 -4.25 -23.37 -74.22
CA ILE A 9 -4.24 -21.92 -73.96
C ILE A 9 -5.45 -21.54 -73.09
N ARG A 10 -6.65 -22.00 -73.43
CA ARG A 10 -7.86 -21.76 -72.62
C ARG A 10 -7.77 -22.33 -71.21
N PHE A 11 -7.19 -23.53 -71.07
CA PHE A 11 -6.97 -24.15 -69.76
C PHE A 11 -5.97 -23.35 -68.91
N ALA A 12 -4.85 -22.92 -69.49
CA ALA A 12 -3.85 -22.10 -68.79
C ALA A 12 -4.40 -20.75 -68.34
N TYR A 13 -5.19 -20.07 -69.18
CA TYR A 13 -5.88 -18.83 -68.78
C TYR A 13 -6.93 -19.05 -67.70
N ALA A 14 -7.67 -20.17 -67.76
CA ALA A 14 -8.64 -20.51 -66.71
C ALA A 14 -7.94 -20.80 -65.37
N LEU A 15 -6.81 -21.52 -65.39
CA LEU A 15 -5.99 -21.78 -64.20
C LEU A 15 -5.41 -20.49 -63.62
N PHE A 16 -4.88 -19.60 -64.46
CA PHE A 16 -4.38 -18.30 -64.05
C PHE A 16 -5.48 -17.43 -63.42
N ALA A 17 -6.65 -17.34 -64.08
CA ALA A 17 -7.79 -16.60 -63.55
C ALA A 17 -8.26 -17.17 -62.20
N LEU A 18 -8.32 -18.50 -62.06
CA LEU A 18 -8.71 -19.15 -60.80
C LEU A 18 -7.68 -18.90 -59.70
N SER A 19 -6.38 -18.96 -60.02
CA SER A 19 -5.32 -18.64 -59.06
C SER A 19 -5.39 -17.17 -58.59
N LEU A 20 -5.68 -16.23 -59.48
CA LEU A 20 -5.80 -14.81 -59.16
C LEU A 20 -7.03 -14.53 -58.29
N VAL A 21 -8.18 -15.15 -58.60
CA VAL A 21 -9.38 -15.06 -57.77
C VAL A 21 -9.15 -15.69 -56.39
N SER A 22 -8.48 -16.85 -56.32
CA SER A 22 -8.16 -17.49 -55.04
C SER A 22 -7.22 -16.65 -54.19
N ALA A 23 -6.21 -16.01 -54.80
CA ALA A 23 -5.27 -15.14 -54.10
C ALA A 23 -5.97 -13.89 -53.54
N ALA A 24 -6.86 -13.27 -54.34
CA ALA A 24 -7.68 -12.15 -53.89
C ALA A 24 -8.62 -12.55 -52.74
N LEU A 25 -9.26 -13.73 -52.84
CA LEU A 25 -10.14 -14.25 -51.79
C LEU A 25 -9.38 -14.50 -50.48
N VAL A 26 -8.19 -15.12 -50.55
CA VAL A 26 -7.33 -15.36 -49.39
C VAL A 26 -6.90 -14.05 -48.74
N GLY A 27 -6.56 -13.02 -49.54
CA GLY A 27 -6.22 -11.69 -49.03
C GLY A 27 -7.40 -11.00 -48.32
N VAL A 28 -8.61 -11.09 -48.86
CA VAL A 28 -9.80 -10.52 -48.22
C VAL A 28 -10.14 -11.27 -46.93
N LEU A 29 -10.06 -12.60 -46.95
CA LEU A 29 -10.34 -13.42 -45.77
C LEU A 29 -9.33 -13.17 -44.65
N SER A 30 -8.04 -13.04 -44.96
CA SER A 30 -7.02 -12.79 -43.93
C SER A 30 -7.23 -11.45 -43.22
N VAL A 31 -7.54 -10.38 -43.97
CA VAL A 31 -7.87 -9.07 -43.39
C VAL A 31 -9.17 -9.14 -42.60
N PHE A 32 -10.19 -9.85 -43.10
CA PHE A 32 -11.45 -10.02 -42.39
C PHE A 32 -11.27 -10.73 -41.04
N PHE A 33 -10.53 -11.85 -41.02
CA PHE A 33 -10.24 -12.56 -39.77
C PHE A 33 -9.40 -11.70 -38.82
N PHE A 34 -8.42 -10.97 -39.32
CA PHE A 34 -7.62 -10.05 -38.51
C PHE A 34 -8.48 -8.99 -37.83
N ILE A 35 -9.36 -8.31 -38.57
CA ILE A 35 -10.26 -7.28 -38.02
C ILE A 35 -11.19 -7.89 -36.97
N ARG A 36 -11.75 -9.07 -37.23
CA ARG A 36 -12.65 -9.76 -36.28
C ARG A 36 -11.93 -10.13 -34.98
N THR A 37 -10.72 -10.67 -35.08
CA THR A 37 -9.90 -11.01 -33.90
C THR A 37 -9.52 -9.75 -33.13
N ALA A 38 -9.05 -8.70 -33.83
CA ALA A 38 -8.69 -7.43 -33.19
C ALA A 38 -9.86 -6.78 -32.45
N GLN A 39 -11.08 -6.83 -33.00
CA GLN A 39 -12.28 -6.34 -32.32
C GLN A 39 -12.60 -7.13 -31.03
N ALA A 40 -12.48 -8.46 -31.07
CA ALA A 40 -12.69 -9.30 -29.90
C ALA A 40 -11.65 -9.05 -28.80
N GLU A 41 -10.37 -8.89 -29.18
CA GLU A 41 -9.29 -8.56 -28.25
C GLU A 41 -9.47 -7.17 -27.64
N LEU A 42 -9.83 -6.16 -28.44
CA LEU A 42 -10.09 -4.81 -27.92
C LEU A 42 -11.25 -4.79 -26.93
N ALA A 43 -12.31 -5.56 -27.17
CA ALA A 43 -13.41 -5.70 -26.23
C ALA A 43 -12.96 -6.36 -24.92
N LEU A 44 -12.13 -7.40 -25.00
CA LEU A 44 -11.55 -8.07 -23.83
C LEU A 44 -10.63 -7.13 -23.04
N ILE A 45 -9.73 -6.41 -23.71
CA ILE A 45 -8.84 -5.43 -23.10
C ILE A 45 -9.67 -4.35 -22.40
N GLY A 46 -10.69 -3.79 -23.06
CA GLY A 46 -11.56 -2.78 -22.47
C GLY A 46 -12.22 -3.27 -21.17
N SER A 47 -12.73 -4.51 -21.15
CA SER A 47 -13.30 -5.10 -19.93
C SER A 47 -12.27 -5.28 -18.81
N LYS A 48 -11.05 -5.70 -19.16
CA LYS A 48 -9.96 -5.90 -18.19
C LYS A 48 -9.40 -4.60 -17.66
N THR A 49 -9.30 -3.57 -18.50
CA THR A 49 -8.93 -2.21 -18.09
C THR A 49 -9.94 -1.65 -17.10
N GLN A 50 -11.24 -1.85 -17.34
CA GLN A 50 -12.27 -1.38 -16.39
C GLN A 50 -12.17 -2.06 -15.02
N GLU A 51 -11.94 -3.39 -15.00
CA GLU A 51 -11.71 -4.14 -13.77
C GLU A 51 -10.46 -3.65 -13.03
N TYR A 52 -9.37 -3.47 -13.77
CA TYR A 52 -8.11 -2.94 -13.24
C TYR A 52 -8.26 -1.53 -12.66
N ASP A 53 -8.89 -0.61 -13.39
CA ASP A 53 -9.09 0.78 -12.97
C ASP A 53 -9.91 0.85 -11.68
N ARG A 54 -10.92 -0.01 -11.54
CA ARG A 54 -11.72 -0.13 -10.32
C ARG A 54 -10.87 -0.57 -9.13
N ILE A 55 -10.04 -1.60 -9.30
CA ILE A 55 -9.15 -2.09 -8.24
C ILE A 55 -8.11 -1.02 -7.88
N ASN A 56 -7.50 -0.38 -8.88
CA ASN A 56 -6.49 0.66 -8.67
C ASN A 56 -7.06 1.88 -7.94
N ALA A 57 -8.25 2.36 -8.34
CA ALA A 57 -8.93 3.45 -7.64
C ALA A 57 -9.19 3.10 -6.17
N CYS A 58 -9.62 1.86 -5.91
CA CYS A 58 -9.82 1.36 -4.56
C CYS A 58 -8.51 1.31 -3.76
N GLN A 59 -7.40 0.88 -4.37
CA GLN A 59 -6.10 0.85 -3.70
C GLN A 59 -5.60 2.25 -3.35
N ILE A 60 -5.72 3.23 -4.25
CA ILE A 60 -5.35 4.63 -4.01
C ILE A 60 -6.12 5.18 -2.80
N GLU A 61 -7.42 4.90 -2.73
CA GLU A 61 -8.25 5.31 -1.59
C GLU A 61 -7.77 4.67 -0.28
N MET A 62 -7.45 3.37 -0.28
CA MET A 62 -6.95 2.66 0.90
C MET A 62 -5.60 3.19 1.37
N ILE A 63 -4.70 3.50 0.44
CA ILE A 63 -3.41 4.14 0.73
C ILE A 63 -3.64 5.48 1.44
N GLY A 64 -4.53 6.34 0.93
CA GLY A 64 -4.84 7.61 1.57
C GLY A 64 -5.41 7.47 2.98
N ARG A 65 -6.27 6.47 3.21
CA ARG A 65 -6.83 6.16 4.54
C ARG A 65 -5.76 5.69 5.52
N ILE A 66 -4.83 4.85 5.07
CA ILE A 66 -3.72 4.35 5.89
C ILE A 66 -2.69 5.43 6.17
N ASP A 67 -2.34 6.25 5.19
CA ASP A 67 -1.40 7.35 5.38
C ASP A 67 -1.96 8.37 6.39
N THR A 68 -3.25 8.67 6.27
CA THR A 68 -3.95 9.48 7.29
C THR A 68 -3.84 8.83 8.66
N LEU A 69 -4.13 7.53 8.79
CA LEU A 69 -4.03 6.81 10.06
C LEU A 69 -2.61 6.85 10.65
N TYR A 70 -1.60 6.65 9.80
CA TYR A 70 -0.19 6.71 10.17
C TYR A 70 0.21 8.10 10.67
N ASN A 71 -0.20 9.16 9.97
CA ASN A 71 0.04 10.54 10.40
C ASN A 71 -0.54 10.81 11.80
N TYR A 72 -1.77 10.35 12.08
CA TYR A 72 -2.33 10.47 13.43
C TYR A 72 -1.54 9.66 14.47
N MET A 73 -1.07 8.47 14.11
CA MET A 73 -0.24 7.65 15.00
C MET A 73 1.12 8.29 15.27
N GLN A 74 1.70 9.00 14.31
CA GLN A 74 2.95 9.73 14.48
C GLN A 74 2.79 10.96 15.38
N MET A 75 1.60 11.58 15.41
CA MET A 75 1.31 12.72 16.28
C MET A 75 1.17 12.34 17.76
N LEU A 76 0.91 11.07 18.07
CA LEU A 76 0.83 10.59 19.46
C LEU A 76 2.14 10.88 20.18
N ASN A 77 2.05 11.40 21.40
CA ASN A 77 3.20 11.67 22.26
C ASN A 77 4.23 12.66 21.68
N SER A 78 3.91 13.37 20.59
CA SER A 78 4.83 14.33 19.95
C SER A 78 4.91 15.68 20.67
N SER A 79 3.86 16.06 21.41
CA SER A 79 3.82 17.31 22.18
C SER A 79 2.88 17.19 23.37
N GLU A 80 3.26 17.75 24.52
CA GLU A 80 2.41 17.84 25.72
C GLU A 80 1.11 18.64 25.50
N LYS A 81 1.03 19.46 24.44
CA LYS A 81 -0.18 20.22 24.09
C LYS A 81 -1.23 19.37 23.37
N ILE A 82 -0.87 18.18 22.90
CA ILE A 82 -1.77 17.30 22.15
C ILE A 82 -2.55 16.43 23.15
N ASN A 83 -3.86 16.37 22.96
CA ASN A 83 -4.70 15.48 23.75
C ASN A 83 -4.60 14.05 23.20
N ASP A 84 -3.69 13.26 23.75
CA ASP A 84 -3.45 11.87 23.35
C ASP A 84 -4.70 10.99 23.52
N VAL A 85 -5.56 11.25 24.50
CA VAL A 85 -6.80 10.48 24.72
C VAL A 85 -7.78 10.70 23.55
N LEU A 86 -7.95 11.95 23.13
CA LEU A 86 -8.77 12.28 21.96
C LEU A 86 -8.15 11.71 20.67
N LEU A 87 -6.83 11.77 20.56
CA LEU A 87 -6.09 11.27 19.41
C LEU A 87 -6.23 9.75 19.27
N GLN A 88 -6.09 9.00 20.38
CA GLN A 88 -6.26 7.55 20.41
C GLN A 88 -7.69 7.13 20.05
N LYS A 89 -8.70 7.88 20.49
CA LYS A 89 -10.10 7.69 20.05
C LYS A 89 -10.25 7.93 18.54
N THR A 90 -9.60 8.96 18.02
CA THR A 90 -9.62 9.29 16.59
C THR A 90 -8.96 8.21 15.75
N ILE A 91 -7.81 7.70 16.19
CA ILE A 91 -7.08 6.59 15.57
C ILE A 91 -7.95 5.32 15.57
N SER A 92 -8.59 5.00 16.70
CA SER A 92 -9.48 3.84 16.82
C SER A 92 -10.69 3.93 15.88
N ASN A 93 -11.32 5.10 15.78
CA ASN A 93 -12.42 5.34 14.85
C ASN A 93 -11.96 5.19 13.39
N LYS A 94 -10.82 5.79 13.02
CA LYS A 94 -10.28 5.68 11.65
C LYS A 94 -9.88 4.25 11.30
N LYS A 95 -9.29 3.52 12.24
CA LYS A 95 -9.00 2.08 12.10
C LYS A 95 -10.29 1.30 11.84
N MET A 96 -11.36 1.56 12.59
CA MET A 96 -12.65 0.87 12.40
C MET A 96 -13.25 1.18 11.03
N THR A 97 -13.23 2.43 10.60
CA THR A 97 -13.69 2.84 9.27
C THR A 97 -12.88 2.20 8.14
N LEU A 98 -11.55 2.08 8.32
CA LEU A 98 -10.67 1.38 7.39
C LEU A 98 -10.99 -0.11 7.34
N LEU A 99 -11.17 -0.78 8.48
CA LEU A 99 -11.59 -2.19 8.52
C LEU A 99 -12.92 -2.42 7.82
N ASN A 100 -13.90 -1.54 8.04
CA ASN A 100 -15.21 -1.63 7.38
C ASN A 100 -15.10 -1.49 5.86
N ALA A 101 -14.22 -0.60 5.37
CA ALA A 101 -13.97 -0.46 3.94
C ALA A 101 -13.23 -1.68 3.36
N LEU A 102 -12.24 -2.21 4.10
CA LEU A 102 -11.52 -3.42 3.70
C LEU A 102 -12.42 -4.65 3.63
N ASN A 103 -13.44 -4.73 4.49
CA ASN A 103 -14.42 -5.83 4.48
C ASN A 103 -15.30 -5.88 3.22
N GLN A 104 -15.37 -4.79 2.46
CA GLN A 104 -16.10 -4.74 1.19
C GLN A 104 -15.26 -5.20 -0.01
N ILE A 105 -13.95 -5.39 0.20
CA ILE A 105 -12.98 -5.78 -0.82
C ILE A 105 -12.61 -7.26 -0.60
N PRO A 106 -12.44 -8.05 -1.68
CA PRO A 106 -11.89 -9.40 -1.61
C PRO A 106 -10.60 -9.44 -0.78
N GLU A 107 -10.37 -10.56 -0.07
CA GLU A 107 -9.22 -10.67 0.81
C GLU A 107 -7.89 -10.64 0.04
N ASP A 108 -7.85 -11.26 -1.15
CA ASP A 108 -6.67 -11.30 -2.00
C ASP A 108 -6.19 -9.91 -2.40
N ASP A 109 -7.11 -9.01 -2.78
CA ASP A 109 -6.81 -7.64 -3.19
C ASP A 109 -6.49 -6.69 -2.01
N SER A 110 -6.86 -7.08 -0.78
CA SER A 110 -6.78 -6.24 0.42
C SER A 110 -5.84 -6.78 1.51
N TYR A 111 -5.13 -7.88 1.23
CA TYR A 111 -4.33 -8.61 2.22
C TYR A 111 -3.32 -7.72 2.95
N LEU A 112 -2.54 -6.92 2.22
CA LEU A 112 -1.53 -6.04 2.80
C LEU A 112 -2.15 -5.01 3.75
N PHE A 113 -3.22 -4.34 3.30
CA PHE A 113 -3.91 -3.33 4.09
C PHE A 113 -4.57 -3.92 5.33
N ARG A 114 -5.14 -5.13 5.23
CA ARG A 114 -5.66 -5.87 6.39
C ARG A 114 -4.56 -6.21 7.38
N LYS A 115 -3.40 -6.67 6.90
CA LYS A 115 -2.25 -6.99 7.74
C LYS A 115 -1.76 -5.76 8.49
N LEU A 116 -1.59 -4.63 7.80
CA LEU A 116 -1.21 -3.34 8.42
C LEU A 116 -2.24 -2.90 9.47
N THR A 117 -3.52 -2.93 9.12
CA THR A 117 -4.60 -2.49 10.02
C THR A 117 -4.71 -3.36 11.28
N LYS A 118 -4.44 -4.66 11.17
CA LYS A 118 -4.37 -5.57 12.33
C LYS A 118 -3.22 -5.19 13.28
N GLN A 119 -2.08 -4.74 12.75
CA GLN A 119 -0.90 -4.37 13.54
C GLN A 119 -0.99 -3.01 14.25
N VAL A 120 -1.97 -2.17 13.89
CA VAL A 120 -2.17 -0.84 14.52
C VAL A 120 -2.27 -0.93 16.04
N ASN A 121 -3.01 -1.90 16.59
CA ASN A 121 -3.14 -2.05 18.03
C ASN A 121 -1.82 -2.43 18.69
N THR A 122 -1.06 -3.33 18.07
CA THR A 122 0.28 -3.71 18.55
C THR A 122 1.19 -2.49 18.60
N PHE A 123 1.18 -1.67 17.55
CA PHE A 123 1.98 -0.45 17.50
C PHE A 123 1.59 0.55 18.60
N LEU A 124 0.29 0.77 18.81
CA LEU A 124 -0.20 1.65 19.88
C LEU A 124 0.25 1.16 21.25
N ASN A 125 0.12 -0.14 21.53
CA ASN A 125 0.54 -0.73 22.81
C ASN A 125 2.05 -0.59 23.03
N VAL A 126 2.86 -0.79 21.99
CA VAL A 126 4.31 -0.62 22.07
C VAL A 126 4.67 0.85 22.31
N ASN A 127 4.03 1.79 21.62
CA ASN A 127 4.26 3.23 21.79
C ASN A 127 3.91 3.70 23.23
N ASP A 128 2.77 3.23 23.76
CA ASP A 128 2.38 3.49 25.15
C ASP A 128 3.38 2.90 26.16
N SER A 129 3.88 1.68 25.89
CA SER A 129 4.89 1.04 26.75
C SER A 129 6.21 1.80 26.75
N ILE A 130 6.69 2.25 25.58
CA ILE A 130 7.90 3.07 25.45
C ILE A 130 7.73 4.38 26.22
N ARG A 131 6.55 5.02 26.14
CA ARG A 131 6.27 6.25 26.87
C ARG A 131 6.34 6.04 28.39
N LEU A 132 5.73 4.97 28.90
CA LEU A 132 5.75 4.66 30.34
C LEU A 132 7.19 4.46 30.83
N LEU A 133 7.99 3.69 30.07
CA LEU A 133 9.41 3.48 30.39
C LEU A 133 10.22 4.78 30.35
N ALA A 134 9.96 5.68 29.40
CA ALA A 134 10.63 6.97 29.32
C ALA A 134 10.30 7.87 30.53
N ILE A 135 9.06 7.81 31.02
CA ILE A 135 8.65 8.53 32.25
C ILE A 135 9.35 7.95 33.47
N GLU A 136 9.37 6.62 33.62
CA GLU A 136 10.04 5.93 34.71
C GLU A 136 11.54 6.22 34.73
N GLU A 137 12.20 6.18 33.57
CA GLU A 137 13.61 6.54 33.43
C GLU A 137 13.89 7.99 33.87
N ARG A 138 13.03 8.93 33.48
CA ARG A 138 13.17 10.35 33.87
C ARG A 138 13.04 10.52 35.38
N LEU A 139 12.04 9.88 36.01
CA LEU A 139 11.84 9.94 37.45
C LEU A 139 13.03 9.35 38.22
N ALA A 140 13.52 8.18 37.80
CA ALA A 140 14.69 7.54 38.40
C ALA A 140 15.95 8.42 38.28
N LYS A 141 16.15 9.09 37.14
CA LYS A 141 17.24 10.06 36.95
C LYS A 141 17.12 11.27 37.87
N GLU A 142 15.92 11.81 38.03
CA GLU A 142 15.65 12.95 38.92
C GLU A 142 15.91 12.58 40.39
N GLU A 143 15.46 11.40 40.83
CA GLU A 143 15.71 10.89 42.18
C GLU A 143 17.19 10.64 42.45
N LEU A 144 17.91 10.02 41.51
CA LEU A 144 19.35 9.81 41.62
C LEU A 144 20.10 11.14 41.71
N THR A 145 19.75 12.11 40.87
CA THR A 145 20.38 13.44 40.86
C THR A 145 20.14 14.16 42.17
N ARG A 146 18.91 14.08 42.71
CA ARG A 146 18.57 14.63 44.02
C ARG A 146 19.38 13.97 45.14
N CYS A 147 19.47 12.65 45.15
CA CYS A 147 20.26 11.90 46.13
C CYS A 147 21.74 12.28 46.10
N ILE A 148 22.33 12.45 44.91
CA ILE A 148 23.72 12.89 44.75
C ILE A 148 23.92 14.30 45.33
N GLU A 149 23.02 15.24 45.03
CA GLU A 149 23.12 16.60 45.55
C GLU A 149 22.92 16.66 47.07
N ASP A 150 21.96 15.92 47.61
CA ASP A 150 21.71 15.81 49.05
C ASP A 150 22.95 15.23 49.77
N ASN A 151 23.55 14.17 49.22
CA ASN A 151 24.76 13.57 49.78
C ASN A 151 25.94 14.57 49.76
N LYS A 152 26.11 15.30 48.66
CA LYS A 152 27.12 16.36 48.54
C LYS A 152 26.90 17.48 49.56
N GLN A 153 25.66 17.85 49.83
CA GLN A 153 25.32 18.84 50.88
C GLN A 153 25.60 18.29 52.28
N LEU A 154 25.30 17.03 52.56
CA LEU A 154 25.59 16.39 53.84
C LEU A 154 27.11 16.34 54.09
N VAL A 155 27.91 15.93 53.11
CA VAL A 155 29.38 15.94 53.22
C VAL A 155 29.91 17.34 53.51
N ARG A 156 29.39 18.37 52.83
CA ARG A 156 29.77 19.77 53.11
C ARG A 156 29.39 20.21 54.53
N LYS A 157 28.19 19.87 55.01
CA LYS A 157 27.76 20.16 56.38
C LYS A 157 28.60 19.44 57.43
N LEU A 158 28.97 18.17 57.18
CA LEU A 158 29.85 17.39 58.06
C LEU A 158 31.28 17.96 58.09
N SER A 159 31.79 18.44 56.96
CA SER A 159 33.11 19.05 56.85
C SER A 159 33.20 20.44 57.52
N ILE A 160 32.12 21.22 57.53
CA ILE A 160 32.06 22.57 58.14
C ILE A 160 31.65 22.48 59.62
N GLY A 161 30.83 21.49 59.98
CA GLY A 161 30.28 21.30 61.32
C GLY A 161 31.22 20.64 62.33
N GLY A 162 32.48 20.37 61.96
CA GLY A 162 33.53 19.92 62.88
C GLY A 162 33.04 18.89 63.91
N ILE A 163 32.69 17.68 63.47
CA ILE A 163 32.32 16.64 64.42
C ILE A 163 33.56 16.27 65.23
N GLN A 164 33.63 16.78 66.47
CA GLN A 164 34.31 16.10 67.56
C GLN A 164 33.57 14.79 67.82
N ILE A 165 34.02 13.72 67.18
CA ILE A 165 33.63 12.36 67.58
C ILE A 165 34.39 12.10 68.87
N ASN A 166 33.79 12.47 70.01
CA ASN A 166 34.30 12.07 71.31
C ASN A 166 34.01 10.59 71.50
N LYS A 167 35.07 9.85 71.80
CA LYS A 167 35.11 8.40 71.93
C LYS A 167 34.66 7.97 73.32
#